data_AF-A0A8H6E6Z1-F1
#
_entry.id   AF-A0A8H6E6Z1-F1
#
_cell.length_a   1.000
_cell.length_b   1.000
_cell.length_c   1.000
_cell.angle_alpha   90.00
_cell.angle_beta   90.00
_cell.angle_gamma   90.00
#
_symmetry.space_group_name_H-M   'P 1'
#
loop_
_entity.id
_entity.type
_entity.pdbx_description
1 polymer ?
#
loop_
_entity_poly.entity_id
_entity_poly.type
_entity_poly.pdbx_seq_one_letter_code
_entity_poly.pdbx_strand_id
1 'polypeptide(L)'
;MDTTTATDPSTLVDPGTLRTKFALAMRLDRNLFCVSTTLLRPEKLDSNEARELSLNLLAKRKIFTDKLLEMLKIAEAQEGRLSEEKAEVFVPEALKTFSWQQSAHFNHLTPRTLDITAAQTRMQGAGMAVKSRFEGPPLRKCPITMRQASFLALEEPVSFPTGQAEKDTIECSTLVEGSHKAPFGEIEERGAAVTAKERGLPETVDALMTDGFQKFPDDWDDLMNQGSIYFQFQIAKEPKERPILRKGNQTLPEQLITEGVVEVFPITYEDFCPSRLPASFNQI
;
A
#
# COMPACT_ATOMS: atom_id res chain seq x y z
N MET A 1 -7.01 -25.67 -33.58
CA MET A 1 -6.64 -24.24 -33.45
C MET A 1 -7.30 -23.77 -32.17
N ASP A 2 -6.64 -24.03 -31.05
CA ASP A 2 -7.07 -23.53 -29.74
C ASP A 2 -6.64 -22.08 -29.63
N THR A 3 -7.60 -21.18 -29.72
CA THR A 3 -7.41 -19.77 -29.36
C THR A 3 -7.60 -19.64 -27.86
N THR A 4 -6.53 -19.89 -27.11
CA THR A 4 -6.43 -19.48 -25.71
C THR A 4 -6.46 -17.95 -25.71
N THR A 5 -7.60 -17.39 -25.35
CA THR A 5 -7.75 -15.95 -25.11
C THR A 5 -6.90 -15.60 -23.89
N ALA A 6 -5.77 -14.94 -24.14
CA ALA A 6 -4.96 -14.33 -23.10
C ALA A 6 -5.85 -13.39 -22.29
N THR A 7 -6.03 -13.69 -21.02
CA THR A 7 -6.72 -12.83 -20.07
C THR A 7 -5.85 -11.58 -19.90
N ASP A 8 -6.41 -10.43 -20.26
CA ASP A 8 -5.76 -9.13 -20.12
C ASP A 8 -5.38 -8.90 -18.64
N PRO A 9 -4.10 -8.63 -18.32
CA PRO A 9 -3.64 -8.39 -16.95
C PRO A 9 -4.31 -7.18 -16.27
N SER A 10 -5.09 -6.37 -17.01
CA SER A 10 -5.95 -5.33 -16.43
C SER A 10 -7.10 -5.86 -15.54
N THR A 11 -7.35 -7.18 -15.53
CA THR A 11 -8.46 -7.82 -14.80
C THR A 11 -8.24 -8.05 -13.30
N LEU A 12 -7.08 -7.68 -12.74
CA LEU A 12 -6.80 -7.77 -11.29
C LEU A 12 -7.22 -6.53 -10.49
N VAL A 13 -7.76 -5.50 -11.15
CA VAL A 13 -8.33 -4.33 -10.51
C VAL A 13 -9.84 -4.53 -10.39
N ASP A 14 -10.37 -4.51 -9.16
CA ASP A 14 -11.82 -4.46 -8.93
C ASP A 14 -12.40 -3.32 -9.78
N PRO A 15 -13.24 -3.60 -10.80
CA PRO A 15 -13.73 -2.59 -11.71
C PRO A 15 -14.56 -1.52 -10.97
N GLY A 16 -15.07 -1.83 -9.78
CA GLY A 16 -15.83 -0.94 -8.91
C GLY A 16 -15.02 0.16 -8.22
N THR A 17 -13.68 0.14 -8.28
CA THR A 17 -12.84 1.12 -7.57
C THR A 17 -11.61 1.57 -8.36
N LEU A 18 -11.09 2.74 -8.01
CA LEU A 18 -9.79 3.25 -8.47
C LEU A 18 -8.90 3.53 -7.26
N ARG A 19 -7.66 3.01 -7.24
CA ARG A 19 -6.76 3.17 -6.10
C ARG A 19 -5.52 3.97 -6.48
N THR A 20 -5.07 4.83 -5.57
CA THR A 20 -3.80 5.57 -5.67
C THR A 20 -3.09 5.63 -4.31
N LYS A 21 -1.79 5.91 -4.32
CA LYS A 21 -0.95 6.05 -3.12
C LYS A 21 -0.46 7.48 -3.01
N PHE A 22 -0.69 8.12 -1.87
CA PHE A 22 -0.07 9.38 -1.51
C PHE A 22 1.13 9.11 -0.60
N ALA A 23 2.32 9.48 -1.05
CA ALA A 23 3.57 9.34 -0.32
C ALA A 23 4.53 10.48 -0.69
N LEU A 24 5.51 10.75 0.16
CA LEU A 24 6.59 11.67 -0.18
C LEU A 24 7.49 11.04 -1.25
N ALA A 25 7.55 11.66 -2.43
CA ALA A 25 8.46 11.23 -3.50
C ALA A 25 9.93 11.56 -3.21
N MET A 26 10.18 12.50 -2.28
CA MET A 26 11.51 12.92 -1.84
C MET A 26 11.55 12.90 -0.31
N ARG A 27 12.69 12.52 0.29
CA ARG A 27 12.90 12.39 1.75
C ARG A 27 12.28 11.14 2.41
N LEU A 28 12.26 10.02 1.70
CA LEU A 28 11.90 8.70 2.26
C LEU A 28 12.79 8.30 3.46
N ASP A 29 14.01 8.86 3.55
CA ASP A 29 14.91 8.69 4.70
C ASP A 29 14.38 9.29 6.01
N ARG A 30 13.43 10.22 5.94
CA ARG A 30 12.87 10.91 7.13
C ARG A 30 11.49 10.42 7.52
N ASN A 31 10.63 10.14 6.54
CA ASN A 31 9.27 9.68 6.81
C ASN A 31 8.75 8.85 5.63
N LEU A 32 8.41 7.59 5.90
CA LEU A 32 7.87 6.64 4.93
C LEU A 32 6.33 6.55 4.99
N PHE A 33 5.69 7.47 5.71
CA PHE A 33 4.23 7.50 5.82
C PHE A 33 3.60 7.63 4.44
N CYS A 34 2.64 6.76 4.19
CA CYS A 34 1.89 6.74 2.96
C CYS A 34 0.43 6.42 3.22
N VAL A 35 -0.44 6.96 2.38
CA VAL A 35 -1.89 6.73 2.46
C VAL A 35 -2.35 6.12 1.16
N SER A 36 -2.93 4.92 1.27
CA SER A 36 -3.64 4.29 0.16
C SER A 36 -5.06 4.87 0.10
N THR A 37 -5.40 5.52 -1.01
CA THR A 37 -6.73 6.11 -1.19
C THR A 37 -7.46 5.39 -2.30
N THR A 38 -8.65 4.89 -2.00
CA THR A 38 -9.54 4.21 -2.95
C THR A 38 -10.76 5.07 -3.21
N LEU A 39 -11.01 5.37 -4.48
CA LEU A 39 -12.21 6.05 -4.96
C LEU A 39 -13.22 5.00 -5.44
N LEU A 40 -14.41 4.99 -4.83
CA LEU A 40 -15.54 4.22 -5.31
C LEU A 40 -15.99 4.73 -6.68
N ARG A 41 -16.35 3.82 -7.59
CA ARG A 41 -16.88 4.10 -8.92
C ARG A 41 -18.34 3.64 -9.02
N PRO A 42 -19.33 4.45 -8.59
CA PRO A 42 -20.74 4.03 -8.58
C PRO A 42 -21.25 3.59 -9.96
N GLU A 43 -20.69 4.14 -11.05
CA GLU A 43 -21.03 3.77 -12.42
C GLU A 43 -20.69 2.31 -12.79
N LYS A 44 -19.91 1.63 -11.94
CA LYS A 44 -19.49 0.23 -12.10
C LYS A 44 -20.28 -0.73 -11.20
N LEU A 45 -21.22 -0.23 -10.39
CA LEU A 45 -22.15 -1.07 -9.65
C LEU A 45 -23.20 -1.65 -10.60
N ASP A 46 -23.52 -2.93 -10.47
CA ASP A 46 -24.49 -3.60 -11.35
C ASP A 46 -25.94 -3.14 -11.10
N SER A 47 -26.32 -2.88 -9.85
CA SER A 47 -27.66 -2.39 -9.49
C SER A 47 -27.78 -0.88 -9.66
N ASN A 48 -28.82 -0.46 -10.38
CA ASN A 48 -29.15 0.96 -10.55
C ASN A 48 -29.60 1.58 -9.23
N GLU A 49 -30.37 0.85 -8.43
CA GLU A 49 -30.85 1.29 -7.11
C GLU A 49 -29.68 1.52 -6.16
N ALA A 50 -28.71 0.60 -6.13
CA ALA A 50 -27.50 0.74 -5.32
C ALA A 50 -26.64 1.93 -5.79
N ARG A 51 -26.57 2.18 -7.10
CA ARG A 51 -25.86 3.33 -7.67
C ARG A 51 -26.48 4.65 -7.25
N GLU A 52 -27.79 4.79 -7.41
CA GLU A 52 -28.52 6.01 -7.01
C GLU A 52 -28.41 6.25 -5.51
N LEU A 53 -28.59 5.20 -4.69
CA LEU A 53 -28.43 5.30 -3.25
C LEU A 53 -27.01 5.74 -2.87
N SER A 54 -25.99 5.15 -3.49
CA SER A 54 -24.59 5.50 -3.23
C SER A 54 -24.30 6.97 -3.56
N LEU A 55 -24.74 7.45 -4.72
CA LEU A 55 -24.55 8.85 -5.13
C LEU A 55 -25.27 9.82 -4.19
N ASN A 56 -26.51 9.49 -3.79
CA ASN A 56 -27.29 10.30 -2.84
C ASN A 56 -26.61 10.39 -1.46
N LEU A 57 -26.06 9.29 -0.96
CA LEU A 57 -25.34 9.27 0.31
C LEU A 57 -24.01 10.03 0.23
N LEU A 58 -23.25 9.86 -0.86
CA LEU A 58 -21.99 10.56 -1.07
C LEU A 58 -22.19 12.08 -1.17
N ALA A 59 -23.23 12.54 -1.87
CA ALA A 59 -23.52 13.96 -2.05
C ALA A 59 -23.84 14.68 -0.72
N LYS A 60 -24.33 13.96 0.29
CA LYS A 60 -24.66 14.51 1.61
C LYS A 60 -23.47 14.54 2.59
N ARG A 61 -22.33 13.91 2.25
CA ARG A 61 -21.19 13.80 3.17
C ARG A 61 -20.36 15.08 3.23
N LYS A 62 -20.02 15.50 4.45
CA LYS A 62 -19.01 16.52 4.74
C LYS A 62 -17.90 15.88 5.59
N ILE A 63 -16.80 15.51 4.95
CA ILE A 63 -15.72 14.72 5.58
C ILE A 63 -14.57 15.57 6.13
N PHE A 64 -14.54 16.86 5.79
CA PHE A 64 -13.54 17.82 6.25
C PHE A 64 -14.21 18.85 7.16
N THR A 65 -13.55 19.18 8.28
CA THR A 65 -14.02 20.25 9.16
C THR A 65 -13.83 21.60 8.48
N ASP A 66 -14.64 22.59 8.84
CA ASP A 66 -14.48 23.95 8.30
C ASP A 66 -13.11 24.52 8.65
N LYS A 67 -12.57 24.16 9.83
CA LYS A 67 -11.24 24.57 10.26
C LYS A 67 -10.13 23.95 9.42
N LEU A 68 -10.25 22.67 9.05
CA LEU A 68 -9.30 22.03 8.14
C LEU A 68 -9.29 22.72 6.77
N LEU A 69 -10.47 23.01 6.22
CA LEU A 69 -10.58 23.72 4.94
C LEU A 69 -9.98 25.13 5.00
N GLU A 70 -10.12 25.83 6.13
CA GLU A 70 -9.45 27.12 6.37
C GLU A 70 -7.92 26.96 6.37
N MET A 71 -7.39 25.96 7.08
CA MET A 71 -5.94 25.72 7.13
C MET A 71 -5.37 25.35 5.76
N LEU A 72 -6.10 24.57 4.95
CA LEU A 72 -5.70 24.25 3.58
C LEU A 72 -5.62 25.50 2.71
N LYS A 73 -6.61 26.40 2.78
CA LYS A 73 -6.58 27.69 2.06
C LYS A 73 -5.39 28.55 2.47
N ILE A 74 -5.06 28.57 3.76
CA ILE A 74 -3.87 29.28 4.25
C ILE A 74 -2.61 28.65 3.67
N ALA A 75 -2.49 27.33 3.69
CA ALA A 75 -1.34 26.62 3.16
C ALA A 75 -1.18 26.90 1.66
N GLU A 76 -2.24 26.80 0.87
CA GLU A 76 -2.24 27.09 -0.57
C GLU A 76 -1.79 28.53 -0.87
N ALA A 77 -2.29 29.51 -0.11
CA ALA A 77 -1.86 30.91 -0.22
C ALA A 77 -0.38 31.12 0.19
N GLN A 78 0.22 30.16 0.90
CA GLN A 78 1.61 30.16 1.36
C GLN A 78 2.47 29.10 0.64
N GLU A 79 2.10 28.73 -0.60
CA GLU A 79 2.82 27.75 -1.43
C GLU A 79 2.95 26.37 -0.77
N GLY A 80 1.90 25.91 -0.10
CA GLY A 80 1.85 24.62 0.61
C GLY A 80 2.58 24.60 1.95
N ARG A 81 2.90 25.77 2.53
CA ARG A 81 3.61 25.88 3.81
C ARG A 81 2.68 26.35 4.94
N LEU A 82 2.95 25.88 6.14
CA LEU A 82 2.32 26.33 7.38
C LEU A 82 3.41 26.64 8.41
N SER A 83 3.17 27.63 9.27
CA SER A 83 3.98 27.81 10.48
C SER A 83 3.73 26.68 11.47
N GLU A 84 4.65 26.49 12.41
CA GLU A 84 4.54 25.47 13.47
C GLU A 84 3.23 25.60 14.26
N GLU A 85 2.89 26.81 14.69
CA GLU A 85 1.63 27.12 15.38
C GLU A 85 0.38 26.70 14.57
N LYS A 86 0.41 26.87 13.25
CA LYS A 86 -0.71 26.44 12.38
C LYS A 86 -0.70 24.94 12.12
N ALA A 87 0.48 24.31 12.10
CA ALA A 87 0.61 22.87 11.97
C ALA A 87 0.01 22.15 13.19
N GLU A 88 0.18 22.70 14.40
CA GLU A 88 -0.43 22.19 15.63
C GLU A 88 -1.97 22.20 15.58
N VAL A 89 -2.57 23.07 14.77
CA VAL A 89 -4.03 23.07 14.50
C VAL A 89 -4.39 22.15 13.33
N PHE A 90 -3.62 22.21 12.25
CA PHE A 90 -3.87 21.45 11.03
C PHE A 90 -3.87 19.94 11.27
N VAL A 91 -2.88 19.41 12.00
CA VAL A 91 -2.74 17.96 12.21
C VAL A 91 -3.94 17.37 12.96
N PRO A 92 -4.38 17.87 14.13
CA PRO A 92 -5.57 17.37 14.80
C PRO A 92 -6.85 17.53 13.98
N GLU A 93 -7.02 18.64 13.24
CA GLU A 93 -8.19 18.83 12.37
C GLU A 93 -8.21 17.85 11.20
N ALA A 94 -7.05 17.54 10.60
CA ALA A 94 -6.91 16.52 9.56
C ALA A 94 -7.19 15.11 10.10
N LEU A 95 -6.73 14.80 11.31
CA LEU A 95 -6.99 13.52 11.96
C LEU A 95 -8.49 13.26 12.18
N LYS A 96 -9.31 14.30 12.36
CA LYS A 96 -10.78 14.14 12.48
C LYS A 96 -11.42 13.53 11.25
N THR A 97 -10.87 13.78 10.05
CA THR A 97 -11.38 13.15 8.80
C THR A 97 -11.29 11.63 8.83
N PHE A 98 -10.24 11.10 9.48
CA PHE A 98 -9.98 9.67 9.56
C PHE A 98 -10.38 9.06 10.91
N SER A 99 -10.82 9.90 11.85
CA SER A 99 -11.38 9.45 13.11
C SER A 99 -12.63 8.60 12.86
N TRP A 100 -13.00 7.82 13.87
CA TRP A 100 -14.18 6.94 13.83
C TRP A 100 -15.48 7.76 13.79
N GLN A 101 -15.76 8.36 12.64
CA GLN A 101 -17.02 8.98 12.27
C GLN A 101 -17.53 8.29 11.00
N GLN A 102 -18.84 8.30 10.80
CA GLN A 102 -19.59 7.54 9.78
C GLN A 102 -19.24 7.87 8.30
N SER A 103 -18.16 8.61 8.02
CA SER A 103 -17.86 9.19 6.72
C SER A 103 -16.64 8.61 6.00
N ALA A 104 -15.48 8.43 6.67
CA ALA A 104 -14.23 7.99 6.02
C ALA A 104 -13.20 7.40 7.02
N HIS A 105 -13.61 6.39 7.79
CA HIS A 105 -12.73 5.73 8.77
C HIS A 105 -11.52 5.05 8.12
N PHE A 106 -10.41 4.92 8.87
CA PHE A 106 -9.29 4.07 8.46
C PHE A 106 -9.76 2.63 8.24
N ASN A 107 -9.36 2.04 7.13
CA ASN A 107 -9.59 0.60 6.90
C ASN A 107 -8.60 -0.23 7.74
N HIS A 108 -7.31 0.11 7.66
CA HIS A 108 -6.24 -0.50 8.45
C HIS A 108 -5.02 0.44 8.54
N LEU A 109 -4.18 0.22 9.54
CA LEU A 109 -2.82 0.76 9.63
C LEU A 109 -1.83 -0.41 9.55
N THR A 110 -0.97 -0.39 8.54
CA THR A 110 -0.05 -1.49 8.24
C THR A 110 1.36 -1.16 8.74
N PRO A 111 1.85 -1.76 9.83
CA PRO A 111 3.25 -1.64 10.21
C PRO A 111 4.15 -2.48 9.28
N ARG A 112 5.37 -1.97 9.05
CA ARG A 112 6.45 -2.69 8.36
C ARG A 112 7.19 -3.62 9.33
N THR A 113 7.37 -4.88 8.95
CA THR A 113 8.25 -5.85 9.61
C THR A 113 9.44 -6.20 8.71
N LEU A 114 10.54 -6.63 9.33
CA LEU A 114 11.73 -7.14 8.64
C LEU A 114 11.62 -8.63 8.31
N ASP A 115 10.82 -9.38 9.08
CA ASP A 115 10.54 -10.80 8.85
C ASP A 115 9.04 -11.04 9.09
N ILE A 116 8.30 -11.19 7.99
CA ILE A 116 6.86 -11.41 8.05
C ILE A 116 6.49 -12.80 8.56
N THR A 117 7.38 -13.78 8.41
CA THR A 117 7.15 -15.16 8.86
C THR A 117 7.28 -15.25 10.38
N ALA A 118 8.31 -14.62 10.94
CA ALA A 118 8.49 -14.51 12.39
C ALA A 118 7.34 -13.73 13.04
N ALA A 119 6.89 -12.64 12.40
CA ALA A 119 5.73 -11.87 12.87
C ALA A 119 4.45 -12.72 12.88
N GLN A 120 4.13 -13.39 11.77
CA GLN A 120 2.96 -14.28 11.67
C GLN A 120 3.00 -15.40 12.73
N THR A 121 4.15 -16.04 12.92
CA THR A 121 4.33 -17.11 13.93
C THR A 121 4.04 -16.59 15.33
N ARG A 122 4.51 -15.39 15.68
CA ARG A 122 4.24 -14.78 16.99
C ARG A 122 2.78 -14.41 17.17
N MET A 123 2.15 -13.87 16.13
CA MET A 123 0.72 -13.53 16.16
C MET A 123 -0.16 -14.77 16.36
N GLN A 124 0.15 -15.86 15.65
CA GLN A 124 -0.51 -17.15 15.83
C GLN A 124 -0.30 -17.70 17.25
N GLY A 125 0.93 -17.64 17.77
CA GLY A 125 1.24 -18.04 19.14
C GLY A 125 0.52 -17.19 20.21
N ALA A 126 0.18 -15.95 19.88
CA ALA A 126 -0.64 -15.06 20.72
C ALA A 126 -2.16 -15.27 20.55
N GLY A 127 -2.59 -16.23 19.72
CA GLY A 127 -4.00 -16.53 19.49
C GLY A 127 -4.73 -15.58 18.53
N MET A 128 -3.99 -14.78 17.75
CA MET A 128 -4.60 -13.90 16.74
C MET A 128 -5.06 -14.72 15.53
N ALA A 129 -6.24 -14.40 14.99
CA ALA A 129 -6.74 -15.00 13.75
C ALA A 129 -6.06 -14.36 12.54
N VAL A 130 -4.93 -14.93 12.13
CA VAL A 130 -4.13 -14.47 10.98
C VAL A 130 -4.37 -15.38 9.79
N LYS A 131 -4.51 -14.80 8.59
CA LYS A 131 -4.57 -15.59 7.35
C LYS A 131 -3.30 -16.44 7.21
N SER A 132 -3.47 -17.69 6.77
CA SER A 132 -2.37 -18.65 6.62
C SER A 132 -1.45 -18.32 5.44
N ARG A 133 -1.94 -17.61 4.42
CA ARG A 133 -1.22 -17.30 3.19
C ARG A 133 -0.78 -15.84 3.12
N PHE A 134 0.46 -15.63 2.69
CA PHE A 134 0.98 -14.31 2.29
C PHE A 134 0.56 -13.97 0.87
N GLU A 135 0.21 -12.70 0.65
CA GLU A 135 0.17 -12.11 -0.68
C GLU A 135 1.57 -11.61 -1.05
N GLY A 136 1.94 -11.66 -2.34
CA GLY A 136 3.26 -11.29 -2.84
C GLY A 136 4.15 -12.50 -3.18
N PRO A 137 5.45 -12.28 -3.44
CA PRO A 137 6.38 -13.35 -3.80
C PRO A 137 6.56 -14.38 -2.65
N PRO A 138 7.08 -15.58 -2.95
CA PRO A 138 7.51 -16.53 -1.93
C PRO A 138 8.65 -15.95 -1.07
N LEU A 139 9.02 -16.67 0.00
CA LEU A 139 10.17 -16.29 0.81
C LEU A 139 11.46 -16.36 -0.03
N ARG A 140 12.34 -15.37 0.15
CA ARG A 140 13.56 -15.16 -0.64
C ARG A 140 14.70 -14.70 0.26
N LYS A 141 15.94 -15.05 -0.10
CA LYS A 141 17.16 -14.47 0.51
C LYS A 141 17.28 -12.98 0.19
N CYS A 142 16.88 -12.60 -1.02
CA CYS A 142 16.82 -11.23 -1.50
C CYS A 142 15.36 -10.83 -1.74
N PRO A 143 14.64 -10.32 -0.72
CA PRO A 143 13.24 -9.95 -0.86
C PRO A 143 13.05 -8.91 -1.96
N ILE A 144 11.99 -9.05 -2.76
CA ILE A 144 11.61 -8.12 -3.82
C ILE A 144 10.15 -7.70 -3.64
N THR A 145 9.79 -6.53 -4.17
CA THR A 145 8.44 -5.96 -4.07
C THR A 145 7.98 -5.92 -2.61
N MET A 146 6.81 -6.48 -2.28
CA MET A 146 6.36 -6.60 -0.90
C MET A 146 5.51 -7.84 -0.68
N ARG A 147 5.53 -8.31 0.56
CA ARG A 147 4.67 -9.38 1.08
C ARG A 147 3.74 -8.80 2.14
N GLN A 148 2.50 -9.26 2.18
CA GLN A 148 1.53 -8.79 3.17
C GLN A 148 0.63 -9.92 3.68
N ALA A 149 0.12 -9.77 4.90
CA ALA A 149 -0.89 -10.65 5.49
C ALA A 149 -1.94 -9.83 6.25
N SER A 150 -3.21 -10.23 6.14
CA SER A 150 -4.30 -9.68 6.95
C SER A 150 -4.58 -10.57 8.16
N PHE A 151 -5.12 -9.95 9.22
CA PHE A 151 -5.59 -10.62 10.42
C PHE A 151 -6.86 -9.96 10.94
N LEU A 152 -7.70 -10.68 11.67
CA LEU A 152 -8.86 -10.09 12.35
C LEU A 152 -8.38 -9.27 13.55
N ALA A 153 -8.67 -7.97 13.56
CA ALA A 153 -8.26 -7.09 14.67
C ALA A 153 -9.38 -6.96 15.72
N LEU A 154 -10.55 -6.47 15.31
CA LEU A 154 -11.73 -6.32 16.16
C LEU A 154 -13.00 -6.65 15.35
N GLU A 155 -14.03 -7.18 16.00
CA GLU A 155 -15.39 -7.21 15.43
C GLU A 155 -16.18 -6.08 16.06
N GLU A 156 -16.86 -5.28 15.23
CA GLU A 156 -17.54 -4.08 15.71
C GLU A 156 -19.04 -4.09 15.38
N PRO A 157 -19.90 -3.75 16.36
CA PRO A 157 -21.33 -3.64 16.15
C PRO A 157 -21.67 -2.39 15.34
N VAL A 158 -22.63 -2.50 14.41
CA VAL A 158 -23.14 -1.39 13.61
C VAL A 158 -24.64 -1.30 13.81
N SER A 159 -25.14 -0.16 14.29
CA SER A 159 -26.58 0.07 14.47
C SER A 159 -27.16 0.89 13.31
N PHE A 160 -28.31 0.47 12.80
CA PHE A 160 -29.06 1.16 11.76
C PHE A 160 -30.36 1.74 12.33
N PRO A 161 -30.67 3.02 12.10
CA PRO A 161 -31.97 3.58 12.46
C PRO A 161 -33.07 2.99 11.58
N THR A 162 -34.24 2.74 12.16
CA THR A 162 -35.46 2.31 11.46
C THR A 162 -36.55 3.36 11.56
N GLY A 163 -37.12 3.70 10.40
CA GLY A 163 -38.16 4.71 10.18
C GLY A 163 -38.23 5.11 8.70
N GLN A 164 -39.40 5.47 8.18
CA GLN A 164 -39.51 6.01 6.82
C GLN A 164 -38.80 7.38 6.76
N ALA A 165 -37.81 7.50 5.88
CA ALA A 165 -37.15 8.77 5.62
C ALA A 165 -38.06 9.69 4.78
N GLU A 166 -39.09 10.26 5.38
CA GLU A 166 -39.72 11.46 4.81
C GLU A 166 -38.90 12.69 5.21
N LYS A 167 -38.22 13.27 4.22
CA LYS A 167 -37.60 14.61 4.25
C LYS A 167 -36.82 14.95 5.54
N ASP A 168 -35.54 14.61 5.54
CA ASP A 168 -34.47 15.18 6.40
C ASP A 168 -34.75 15.30 7.92
N THR A 169 -35.77 14.62 8.43
CA THR A 169 -36.05 14.45 9.86
C THR A 169 -36.19 12.96 10.13
N ILE A 170 -35.16 12.37 10.74
CA ILE A 170 -35.22 10.98 11.16
C ILE A 170 -36.05 10.95 12.45
N GLU A 171 -37.36 10.72 12.35
CA GLU A 171 -38.12 10.22 13.49
C GLU A 171 -37.64 8.79 13.78
N CYS A 172 -36.60 8.71 14.62
CA CYS A 172 -35.97 7.45 15.00
C CYS A 172 -36.88 6.73 15.98
N SER A 173 -37.66 5.75 15.50
CA SER A 173 -38.55 4.98 16.36
C SER A 173 -37.87 3.73 16.95
N THR A 174 -36.89 3.15 16.26
CA THR A 174 -36.10 1.99 16.75
C THR A 174 -34.72 1.91 16.08
N LEU A 175 -33.70 1.37 16.78
CA LEU A 175 -32.41 0.99 16.18
C LEU A 175 -32.40 -0.53 15.95
N VAL A 176 -31.93 -0.97 14.78
CA VAL A 176 -31.65 -2.38 14.49
C VAL A 176 -30.15 -2.60 14.56
N GLU A 177 -29.73 -3.55 15.38
CA GLU A 177 -28.33 -3.99 15.44
C GLU A 177 -27.98 -4.87 14.23
N GLY A 178 -26.88 -4.53 13.57
CA GLY A 178 -26.12 -5.39 12.68
C GLY A 178 -24.67 -5.49 13.16
N SER A 179 -23.86 -6.28 12.45
CA SER A 179 -22.43 -6.43 12.74
C SER A 179 -21.62 -6.25 11.47
N HIS A 180 -20.48 -5.56 11.56
CA HIS A 180 -19.50 -5.50 10.47
C HIS A 180 -18.19 -6.16 10.92
N LYS A 181 -17.74 -7.17 10.17
CA LYS A 181 -16.46 -7.87 10.40
C LYS A 181 -15.28 -7.10 9.78
N ALA A 182 -15.13 -5.82 10.09
CA ALA A 182 -13.94 -5.07 9.67
C ALA A 182 -13.64 -3.96 10.66
N PRO A 183 -12.72 -4.19 11.58
CA PRO A 183 -11.35 -3.98 11.15
C PRO A 183 -10.53 -5.27 11.05
N PHE A 184 -10.03 -5.52 9.84
CA PHE A 184 -8.85 -6.36 9.68
C PHE A 184 -7.62 -5.48 9.88
N GLY A 185 -6.63 -5.98 10.60
CA GLY A 185 -5.30 -5.43 10.55
C GLY A 185 -4.53 -6.03 9.37
N GLU A 186 -3.46 -5.36 8.97
CA GLU A 186 -2.53 -5.84 7.94
C GLU A 186 -1.11 -5.69 8.47
N ILE A 187 -0.20 -6.58 8.06
CA ILE A 187 1.25 -6.44 8.27
C ILE A 187 1.96 -6.57 6.92
N GLU A 188 3.09 -5.88 6.76
CA GLU A 188 3.85 -5.91 5.50
C GLU A 188 5.36 -6.06 5.69
N GLU A 189 6.00 -6.73 4.73
CA GLU A 189 7.46 -6.80 4.55
C GLU A 189 7.79 -6.23 3.17
N ARG A 190 8.72 -5.28 3.12
CA ARG A 190 9.13 -4.58 1.89
C ARG A 190 10.55 -4.97 1.50
N GLY A 191 10.67 -5.50 0.28
CA GLY A 191 11.94 -5.84 -0.37
C GLY A 191 12.39 -4.79 -1.38
N ALA A 192 13.23 -5.20 -2.34
CA ALA A 192 13.77 -4.35 -3.39
C ALA A 192 12.73 -4.00 -4.47
N ALA A 193 12.80 -2.78 -4.99
CA ALA A 193 12.02 -2.34 -6.13
C ALA A 193 12.53 -2.99 -7.42
N VAL A 194 11.62 -3.63 -8.16
CA VAL A 194 11.95 -4.31 -9.43
C VAL A 194 11.88 -3.34 -10.61
N THR A 195 12.70 -3.57 -11.64
CA THR A 195 12.68 -2.73 -12.85
C THR A 195 11.50 -3.09 -13.76
N ALA A 196 11.26 -2.26 -14.78
CA ALA A 196 10.23 -2.53 -15.79
C ALA A 196 10.42 -3.86 -16.54
N LYS A 197 11.66 -4.37 -16.64
CA LYS A 197 11.98 -5.67 -17.22
C LYS A 197 11.21 -6.81 -16.53
N GLU A 198 11.02 -6.70 -15.23
CA GLU A 198 10.42 -7.74 -14.40
C GLU A 198 8.93 -7.46 -14.09
N ARG A 199 8.38 -6.30 -14.50
CA ARG A 199 6.96 -5.93 -14.30
C ARG A 199 5.96 -6.77 -15.12
N GLY A 200 6.45 -7.68 -15.97
CA GLY A 200 5.62 -8.66 -16.70
C GLY A 200 5.61 -10.06 -16.10
N LEU A 201 6.24 -10.26 -14.93
CA LEU A 201 6.12 -11.53 -14.20
C LEU A 201 4.66 -11.72 -13.76
N PRO A 202 4.06 -12.92 -13.92
CA PRO A 202 2.65 -13.14 -13.67
C PRO A 202 2.25 -12.62 -12.28
N GLU A 203 1.25 -11.75 -12.21
CA GLU A 203 0.77 -11.15 -10.94
C GLU A 203 0.00 -12.15 -10.06
N THR A 204 -0.18 -13.39 -10.53
CA THR A 204 -0.83 -14.46 -9.77
C THR A 204 0.19 -15.37 -9.13
N VAL A 205 0.11 -15.45 -7.80
CA VAL A 205 0.93 -16.32 -6.95
C VAL A 205 0.94 -17.77 -7.46
N ASP A 206 -0.18 -18.28 -8.00
CA ASP A 206 -0.28 -19.68 -8.43
C ASP A 206 0.52 -20.01 -9.71
N ALA A 207 0.73 -19.04 -10.61
CA ALA A 207 1.60 -19.22 -11.77
C ALA A 207 3.10 -19.06 -11.43
N LEU A 208 3.39 -18.36 -10.33
CA LEU A 208 4.73 -18.03 -9.84
C LEU A 208 5.36 -19.10 -8.93
N MET A 209 4.53 -19.85 -8.20
CA MET A 209 4.97 -20.66 -7.06
C MET A 209 5.70 -21.97 -7.40
N THR A 210 5.70 -22.44 -8.64
CA THR A 210 6.37 -23.72 -8.97
C THR A 210 7.54 -23.64 -9.94
N ASP A 211 7.64 -22.63 -10.81
CA ASP A 211 8.71 -22.61 -11.83
C ASP A 211 9.25 -21.20 -12.16
N GLY A 212 8.44 -20.15 -11.98
CA GLY A 212 8.84 -18.76 -12.28
C GLY A 212 9.89 -18.20 -11.32
N PHE A 213 9.65 -18.30 -10.00
CA PHE A 213 10.59 -17.77 -9.00
C PHE A 213 11.84 -18.62 -8.77
N GLN A 214 11.82 -19.90 -9.14
CA GLN A 214 13.04 -20.72 -9.14
C GLN A 214 14.04 -20.22 -10.18
N LYS A 215 13.55 -19.67 -11.30
CA LYS A 215 14.38 -19.08 -12.36
C LYS A 215 14.75 -17.62 -12.07
N PHE A 216 14.08 -16.98 -11.11
CA PHE A 216 14.36 -15.60 -10.73
C PHE A 216 15.55 -15.55 -9.76
N PRO A 217 16.62 -14.78 -10.05
CA PRO A 217 17.83 -14.78 -9.22
C PRO A 217 17.56 -14.39 -7.77
N ASP A 218 18.07 -15.16 -6.82
CA ASP A 218 17.93 -14.89 -5.38
C ASP A 218 19.27 -14.51 -4.73
N ASP A 219 20.05 -13.73 -5.48
CA ASP A 219 21.31 -13.15 -5.05
C ASP A 219 21.39 -11.69 -5.52
N TRP A 220 21.92 -10.82 -4.67
CA TRP A 220 21.95 -9.38 -4.94
C TRP A 220 22.80 -9.03 -6.16
N ASP A 221 23.94 -9.70 -6.34
CA ASP A 221 24.85 -9.39 -7.45
C ASP A 221 24.19 -9.75 -8.78
N ASP A 222 23.56 -10.92 -8.87
CA ASP A 222 22.84 -11.35 -10.06
C ASP A 222 21.66 -10.41 -10.38
N LEU A 223 20.89 -10.01 -9.37
CA LEU A 223 19.75 -9.10 -9.54
C LEU A 223 20.17 -7.72 -10.07
N MET A 224 21.31 -7.20 -9.59
CA MET A 224 21.86 -5.92 -10.04
C MET A 224 22.46 -6.04 -11.45
N ASN A 225 23.28 -7.07 -11.69
CA ASN A 225 23.94 -7.28 -12.98
C ASN A 225 22.95 -7.53 -14.12
N GLN A 226 21.83 -8.19 -13.84
CA GLN A 226 20.77 -8.43 -14.82
C GLN A 226 19.82 -7.24 -15.01
N GLY A 227 20.00 -6.16 -14.24
CA GLY A 227 19.13 -4.99 -14.26
C GLY A 227 17.69 -5.31 -13.82
N SER A 228 17.52 -6.28 -12.92
CA SER A 228 16.20 -6.75 -12.45
C SER A 228 15.65 -5.91 -11.30
N ILE A 229 16.52 -5.20 -10.57
CA ILE A 229 16.13 -4.30 -9.47
C ILE A 229 16.72 -2.90 -9.65
N TYR A 230 16.10 -1.92 -8.98
CA TYR A 230 16.71 -0.62 -8.74
C TYR A 230 17.61 -0.69 -7.50
N PHE A 231 18.77 -0.03 -7.60
CA PHE A 231 19.75 0.06 -6.52
C PHE A 231 20.37 1.45 -6.50
N GLN A 232 20.96 1.80 -5.37
CA GLN A 232 21.62 3.08 -5.15
C GLN A 232 23.06 2.87 -4.70
N PHE A 233 23.92 3.79 -5.09
CA PHE A 233 25.31 3.84 -4.67
C PHE A 233 25.44 4.77 -3.47
N GLN A 234 26.21 4.35 -2.47
CA GLN A 234 26.60 5.17 -1.33
C GLN A 234 28.13 5.20 -1.21
N ILE A 235 28.68 6.37 -0.88
CA ILE A 235 30.12 6.50 -0.64
C ILE A 235 30.41 5.91 0.74
N ALA A 236 31.07 4.76 0.78
CA ALA A 236 31.48 4.11 2.02
C ALA A 236 32.77 4.72 2.57
N LYS A 237 33.67 5.15 1.67
CA LYS A 237 34.94 5.77 2.02
C LYS A 237 35.22 6.93 1.09
N GLU A 238 35.27 8.14 1.64
CA GLU A 238 35.61 9.32 0.84
C GLU A 238 37.03 9.19 0.26
N PRO A 239 37.19 9.22 -1.07
CA PRO A 239 38.49 9.15 -1.69
C PRO A 239 39.23 10.49 -1.52
N LYS A 240 40.52 10.44 -1.19
CA LYS A 240 41.35 11.65 -1.01
C LYS A 240 41.58 12.41 -2.32
N GLU A 241 41.52 11.70 -3.44
CA GLU A 241 41.71 12.24 -4.77
C GLU A 241 40.57 11.76 -5.67
N ARG A 242 40.31 12.48 -6.77
CA ARG A 242 39.28 12.10 -7.72
C ARG A 242 39.60 10.71 -8.30
N PRO A 243 38.73 9.71 -8.16
CA PRO A 243 39.01 8.38 -8.70
C PRO A 243 39.12 8.42 -10.23
N ILE A 244 40.09 7.66 -10.74
CA ILE A 244 40.34 7.50 -12.17
C ILE A 244 40.14 6.04 -12.54
N LEU A 245 39.41 5.80 -13.62
CA LEU A 245 39.22 4.46 -14.17
C LEU A 245 40.58 3.90 -14.61
N ARG A 246 40.99 2.78 -14.00
CA ARG A 246 42.20 2.06 -14.38
C ARG A 246 41.96 1.34 -15.71
N LYS A 247 43.01 1.20 -16.53
CA LYS A 247 42.93 0.42 -17.77
C LYS A 247 42.50 -1.02 -17.45
N GLY A 248 41.42 -1.47 -18.07
CA GLY A 248 40.82 -2.79 -17.86
C GLY A 248 39.45 -2.88 -18.53
N ASN A 249 38.75 -3.98 -18.28
CA ASN A 249 37.42 -4.24 -18.85
C ASN A 249 36.25 -3.84 -17.93
N GLN A 250 36.54 -3.25 -16.75
CA GLN A 250 35.52 -2.85 -15.79
C GLN A 250 35.06 -1.41 -16.01
N THR A 251 33.86 -1.10 -15.55
CA THR A 251 33.38 0.28 -15.46
C THR A 251 33.92 0.98 -14.21
N LEU A 252 33.85 2.32 -14.15
CA LEU A 252 34.29 3.07 -12.98
C LEU A 252 33.50 2.70 -11.71
N PRO A 253 32.16 2.55 -11.74
CA PRO A 253 31.40 2.07 -10.58
C PRO A 253 31.85 0.69 -10.09
N GLU A 254 32.03 -0.29 -10.99
CA GLU A 254 32.52 -1.63 -10.63
C GLU A 254 33.88 -1.59 -9.93
N GLN A 255 34.80 -0.76 -10.43
CA GLN A 255 36.10 -0.54 -9.79
C GLN A 255 35.92 0.02 -8.37
N LEU A 256 35.08 1.04 -8.21
CA LEU A 256 34.87 1.70 -6.92
C LEU A 256 34.22 0.80 -5.88
N ILE A 257 33.34 -0.12 -6.32
CA ILE A 257 32.74 -1.15 -5.46
C ILE A 257 33.82 -2.15 -5.02
N THR A 258 34.62 -2.64 -5.97
CA THR A 258 35.72 -3.59 -5.69
C THR A 258 36.77 -2.99 -4.75
N GLU A 259 37.04 -1.69 -4.87
CA GLU A 259 37.96 -0.95 -4.01
C GLU A 259 37.35 -0.57 -2.64
N GLY A 260 36.06 -0.86 -2.40
CA GLY A 260 35.35 -0.52 -1.16
C GLY A 260 35.16 0.99 -0.96
N VAL A 261 35.27 1.80 -2.02
CA VAL A 261 35.01 3.24 -2.00
C VAL A 261 33.52 3.50 -2.03
N VAL A 262 32.79 2.65 -2.75
CA VAL A 262 31.34 2.73 -2.94
C VAL A 262 30.71 1.42 -2.49
N GLU A 263 29.60 1.51 -1.76
CA GLU A 263 28.72 0.39 -1.47
C GLU A 263 27.42 0.52 -2.28
N VAL A 264 26.78 -0.61 -2.53
CA VAL A 264 25.54 -0.68 -3.30
C VAL A 264 24.43 -1.26 -2.43
N PHE A 265 23.28 -0.59 -2.45
CA PHE A 265 22.10 -1.02 -1.69
C PHE A 265 20.88 -1.11 -2.60
N PRO A 266 20.04 -2.14 -2.45
CA PRO A 266 18.76 -2.19 -3.15
C PRO A 266 17.86 -1.04 -2.70
N ILE A 267 17.14 -0.42 -3.64
CA ILE A 267 16.13 0.59 -3.31
C ILE A 267 14.89 -0.14 -2.82
N THR A 268 14.38 0.24 -1.64
CA THR A 268 13.16 -0.37 -1.07
C THR A 268 11.96 -0.09 -1.97
N TYR A 269 11.09 -1.09 -2.13
CA TYR A 269 9.83 -0.96 -2.85
C TYR A 269 8.77 -0.24 -2.01
N GLU A 270 8.34 0.94 -2.46
CA GLU A 270 7.44 1.83 -1.73
C GLU A 270 6.02 1.91 -2.32
N ASP A 271 5.64 1.00 -3.22
CA ASP A 271 4.30 0.98 -3.84
C ASP A 271 3.38 -0.08 -3.18
N PHE A 272 2.47 -0.68 -3.96
CA PHE A 272 1.45 -1.66 -3.55
C PHE A 272 1.88 -3.09 -3.82
N CYS A 273 1.34 -4.05 -3.06
CA CYS A 273 1.55 -5.45 -3.39
C CYS A 273 0.99 -5.72 -4.80
N PRO A 274 1.81 -6.21 -5.75
CA PRO A 274 1.37 -6.41 -7.13
C PRO A 274 0.26 -7.46 -7.26
N SER A 275 0.24 -8.43 -6.34
CA SER A 275 -0.73 -9.51 -6.32
C SER A 275 -1.77 -9.30 -5.24
N ARG A 276 -2.64 -8.29 -5.35
CA ARG A 276 -3.90 -8.37 -4.60
C ARG A 276 -4.82 -9.28 -5.38
N LEU A 277 -4.98 -10.52 -4.91
CA LEU A 277 -6.31 -11.12 -5.01
C LEU A 277 -7.25 -10.12 -4.30
N PRO A 278 -8.45 -9.82 -4.84
CA PRO A 278 -9.45 -9.14 -4.04
C PRO A 278 -9.52 -9.90 -2.73
N ALA A 279 -9.48 -9.18 -1.60
CA ALA A 279 -9.62 -9.78 -0.28
C ALA A 279 -10.97 -10.50 -0.28
N SER A 280 -10.99 -11.75 -0.71
CA SER A 280 -12.20 -12.54 -0.72
C SER A 280 -12.52 -12.78 0.74
N PHE A 281 -13.65 -12.24 1.15
CA PHE A 281 -14.13 -12.09 2.52
C PHE A 281 -14.36 -13.42 3.26
N ASN A 282 -13.96 -14.56 2.69
CA ASN A 282 -14.38 -15.91 3.10
C ASN A 282 -13.23 -16.86 3.51
N GLN A 283 -12.02 -16.36 3.80
CA GLN A 283 -10.87 -17.22 4.16
C GLN A 283 -10.21 -16.87 5.50
N ILE A 284 -10.94 -16.23 6.42
CA ILE A 284 -10.59 -16.21 7.86
C ILE A 284 -11.65 -17.02 8.59
#